data_AF-A0A348AER7-F1
#
_entry.id   AF-A0A348AER7-F1
#
_cell.length_a   1.000
_cell.length_b   1.000
_cell.length_c   1.000
_cell.angle_alpha   90.00
_cell.angle_beta   90.00
_cell.angle_gamma   90.00
#
_symmetry.space_group_name_H-M   'P 1'
#
loop_
_entity.id
_entity.type
_entity.pdbx_description
1 polymer ?
#
loop_
_entity_poly.entity_id
_entity_poly.type
_entity_poly.pdbx_seq_one_letter_code
_entity_poly.pdbx_strand_id
1 'polypeptide(L)'
;MKRQFAINLMNIIHQYDKNITSDNIELVITAPKNIIDYASLPLNLWDNIYNFIINNEEILNSSLNAINKVLSNRELYDDSWVLFGNEQLNFYSIEILKEFLKKKQKISEVKNIIINNILLNNALITFDFKLELATLLIEAINSGIIELQNSDINKFKERINNFNIKKDKKWDEKLKFPSNEVDHLIDIPKDIKNIFYIFNQAIAYKMEESTVLILSKIINKLQIGNYDLFKVGIYSAKGERIIQIDLNNSLINWSDYVVKWDQKVASFGEENYSIAELCKICLQLNEFNLPDFSMQFLKSKFYKAVLKISRGVILGLNSGAFIAEHTTSNPSIFFIGRDVILGKSFMLETNGGIIICSNSFLGGGFIPILIHTHKHINSTQASLERKRIKLAAFVCEKGARFPMQTSFLFETVDYINKKFMDKIYGISIE
;
A
#
# COMPACT_ATOMS: atom_id res chain seq x y z
N MET A 1 -11.66 24.71 -28.56
CA MET A 1 -10.66 24.81 -27.46
C MET A 1 -9.98 23.46 -27.16
N LYS A 2 -10.69 22.41 -26.71
CA LYS A 2 -10.09 21.09 -26.39
C LYS A 2 -9.35 20.39 -27.53
N ARG A 3 -9.84 20.52 -28.78
CA ARG A 3 -9.19 19.94 -29.98
C ARG A 3 -7.89 20.64 -30.37
N GLN A 4 -7.84 21.96 -30.28
CA GLN A 4 -6.62 22.75 -30.55
C GLN A 4 -5.55 22.50 -29.50
N PHE A 5 -5.96 22.34 -28.24
CA PHE A 5 -5.09 21.98 -27.12
C PHE A 5 -4.48 20.58 -27.31
N ALA A 6 -5.28 19.57 -27.68
CA ALA A 6 -4.79 18.23 -27.97
C ALA A 6 -3.86 18.19 -29.20
N ILE A 7 -4.14 19.00 -30.23
CA ILE A 7 -3.26 19.14 -31.41
C ILE A 7 -1.94 19.80 -31.03
N ASN A 8 -1.94 20.87 -30.23
CA ASN A 8 -0.72 21.53 -29.77
C ASN A 8 0.13 20.60 -28.92
N LEU A 9 -0.49 19.84 -28.01
CA LEU A 9 0.18 18.87 -27.17
C LEU A 9 0.72 17.66 -27.97
N MET A 10 -0.04 17.12 -28.91
CA MET A 10 0.45 16.08 -29.81
C MET A 10 1.58 16.60 -30.69
N ASN A 11 1.54 17.87 -31.13
CA ASN A 11 2.65 18.50 -31.84
C ASN A 11 3.88 18.68 -30.96
N ILE A 12 3.72 18.95 -29.66
CA ILE A 12 4.82 18.99 -28.68
C ILE A 12 5.41 17.59 -28.47
N ILE A 13 4.55 16.57 -28.32
CA ILE A 13 4.94 15.15 -28.22
C ILE A 13 5.62 14.65 -29.51
N HIS A 14 5.21 15.16 -30.67
CA HIS A 14 5.78 14.79 -31.97
C HIS A 14 7.03 15.59 -32.34
N GLN A 15 7.23 16.78 -31.73
CA GLN A 15 8.44 17.61 -31.83
C GLN A 15 9.55 17.19 -30.84
N TYR A 16 9.45 16.01 -30.22
CA TYR A 16 10.46 15.41 -29.30
C TYR A 16 11.76 15.02 -29.99
N ASP A 17 12.41 16.03 -30.57
CA ASP A 17 13.85 16.03 -30.76
C ASP A 17 14.47 17.39 -30.42
N LYS A 18 13.76 18.54 -30.36
CA LYS A 18 14.49 19.84 -30.24
C LYS A 18 14.00 20.97 -29.34
N ASN A 19 12.75 21.15 -28.90
CA ASN A 19 12.44 22.34 -28.08
C ASN A 19 11.24 22.13 -27.13
N ILE A 20 11.50 21.97 -25.84
CA ILE A 20 10.49 22.08 -24.78
C ILE A 20 10.51 23.54 -24.27
N THR A 21 9.35 24.21 -24.22
CA THR A 21 9.18 25.56 -23.65
C THR A 21 8.39 25.50 -22.33
N SER A 22 8.43 26.57 -21.52
CA SER A 22 7.75 26.66 -20.22
C SER A 22 6.23 26.47 -20.30
N ASP A 23 5.59 27.12 -21.28
CA ASP A 23 4.15 27.03 -21.51
C ASP A 23 3.68 25.59 -21.81
N ASN A 24 4.53 24.79 -22.45
CA ASN A 24 4.21 23.41 -22.84
C ASN A 24 4.20 22.44 -21.65
N ILE A 25 5.00 22.70 -20.62
CA ILE A 25 5.07 21.85 -19.43
C ILE A 25 3.99 22.20 -18.41
N GLU A 26 3.69 23.48 -18.21
CA GLU A 26 2.54 23.84 -17.36
C GLU A 26 1.26 23.21 -17.93
N LEU A 27 1.13 23.17 -19.26
CA LEU A 27 0.09 22.42 -19.95
C LEU A 27 0.11 20.91 -19.61
N VAL A 28 1.27 20.25 -19.67
CA VAL A 28 1.40 18.81 -19.34
C VAL A 28 1.16 18.55 -17.85
N ILE A 29 1.50 19.44 -16.94
CA ILE A 29 1.31 19.22 -15.50
C ILE A 29 -0.14 19.53 -15.06
N THR A 30 -0.82 20.44 -15.76
CA THR A 30 -2.17 20.91 -15.41
C THR A 30 -3.27 20.40 -16.36
N ALA A 31 -2.91 19.69 -17.44
CA ALA A 31 -3.88 19.24 -18.43
C ALA A 31 -4.92 18.29 -17.82
N PRO A 32 -6.21 18.52 -18.12
CA PRO A 32 -7.26 17.58 -17.78
C PRO A 32 -6.99 16.18 -18.38
N LYS A 33 -7.22 15.15 -17.57
CA LYS A 33 -7.03 13.71 -17.89
C LYS A 33 -7.74 13.22 -19.16
N ASN A 34 -8.80 13.91 -19.56
CA ASN A 34 -9.53 13.71 -20.81
C ASN A 34 -8.78 14.23 -22.06
N ILE A 35 -7.54 14.70 -21.90
CA ILE A 35 -6.66 15.15 -22.98
C ILE A 35 -5.37 14.32 -23.04
N ILE A 36 -4.83 13.85 -21.91
CA ILE A 36 -3.57 13.10 -21.84
C ILE A 36 -3.78 11.81 -21.05
N ASP A 37 -3.53 10.67 -21.68
CA ASP A 37 -3.34 9.42 -20.94
C ASP A 37 -1.89 9.33 -20.45
N TYR A 38 -1.62 9.95 -19.30
CA TYR A 38 -0.29 9.99 -18.68
C TYR A 38 0.32 8.62 -18.41
N ALA A 39 -0.49 7.56 -18.29
CA ALA A 39 0.02 6.21 -18.09
C ALA A 39 0.58 5.56 -19.36
N SER A 40 0.32 6.14 -20.53
CA SER A 40 0.87 5.68 -21.80
C SER A 40 2.20 6.33 -22.16
N LEU A 41 2.66 7.31 -21.38
CA LEU A 41 3.93 7.99 -21.64
C LEU A 41 5.10 7.06 -21.27
N PRO A 42 6.09 6.88 -22.17
CA PRO A 42 7.23 6.02 -21.88
C PRO A 42 8.12 6.65 -20.80
N LEU A 43 8.78 5.81 -19.99
CA LEU A 43 9.59 6.22 -18.83
C LEU A 43 10.67 7.26 -19.17
N ASN A 44 11.31 7.12 -20.33
CA ASN A 44 12.29 8.08 -20.84
C ASN A 44 11.71 9.50 -21.02
N LEU A 45 10.42 9.62 -21.29
CA LEU A 45 9.72 10.90 -21.39
C LEU A 45 9.60 11.56 -20.03
N TRP A 46 9.28 10.77 -19.00
CA TRP A 46 9.19 11.28 -17.64
C TRP A 46 10.54 11.73 -17.10
N ASP A 47 11.62 11.02 -17.42
CA ASP A 47 12.98 11.45 -17.08
C ASP A 47 13.37 12.74 -17.80
N ASN A 48 12.99 12.89 -19.06
CA ASN A 48 13.19 14.13 -19.82
C ASN A 48 12.37 15.31 -19.25
N ILE A 49 11.10 15.06 -18.88
CA ILE A 49 10.24 16.05 -18.24
C ILE A 49 10.84 16.47 -16.90
N TYR A 50 11.25 15.52 -16.06
CA TYR A 50 11.90 15.78 -14.79
C TYR A 50 13.18 16.60 -14.98
N ASN A 51 14.09 16.16 -15.85
CA ASN A 51 15.34 16.85 -16.14
C ASN A 51 15.10 18.28 -16.63
N PHE A 52 14.09 18.50 -17.45
CA PHE A 52 13.74 19.83 -17.89
C PHE A 52 13.16 20.70 -16.76
N ILE A 53 12.27 20.15 -15.92
CA ILE A 53 11.72 20.87 -14.75
C ILE A 53 12.85 21.32 -13.81
N ILE A 54 13.79 20.44 -13.45
CA ILE A 54 14.85 20.79 -12.49
C ILE A 54 15.88 21.79 -13.05
N ASN A 55 16.03 21.82 -14.38
CA ASN A 55 16.95 22.71 -15.09
C ASN A 55 16.32 24.05 -15.49
N ASN A 56 15.01 24.22 -15.33
CA ASN A 56 14.30 25.46 -15.63
C ASN A 56 13.67 26.06 -14.36
N GLU A 57 14.24 27.15 -13.86
CA GLU A 57 13.88 27.74 -12.56
C GLU A 57 12.44 28.26 -12.49
N GLU A 58 11.92 28.83 -13.58
CA GLU A 58 10.54 29.32 -13.64
C GLU A 58 9.54 28.15 -13.50
N ILE A 59 9.81 27.06 -14.22
CA ILE A 59 8.96 25.86 -14.22
C ILE A 59 9.08 25.10 -12.91
N LEU A 60 10.29 24.99 -12.36
CA LEU A 60 10.51 24.44 -11.03
C LEU A 60 9.64 25.18 -10.03
N ASN A 61 9.67 26.51 -10.02
CA ASN A 61 8.87 27.34 -9.12
C ASN A 61 7.35 27.15 -9.27
N SER A 62 6.84 26.97 -10.49
CA SER A 62 5.42 26.68 -10.77
C SER A 62 5.02 25.25 -10.39
N SER A 63 5.94 24.29 -10.48
CA SER A 63 5.70 22.87 -10.18
C SER A 63 5.29 22.63 -8.72
N LEU A 64 5.74 23.47 -7.79
CA LEU A 64 5.46 23.31 -6.36
C LEU A 64 3.96 23.44 -6.03
N ASN A 65 3.28 24.39 -6.68
CA ASN A 65 1.83 24.56 -6.54
C ASN A 65 1.07 23.37 -7.15
N ALA A 66 1.55 22.84 -8.27
CA ALA A 66 0.97 21.67 -8.90
C ALA A 66 1.15 20.42 -8.02
N ILE A 67 2.34 20.20 -7.46
CA ILE A 67 2.60 19.12 -6.50
C ILE A 67 1.64 19.22 -5.33
N ASN A 68 1.52 20.41 -4.71
CA ASN A 68 0.60 20.60 -3.60
C ASN A 68 -0.84 20.26 -4.00
N LYS A 69 -1.31 20.70 -5.17
CA LYS A 69 -2.66 20.42 -5.68
C LYS A 69 -2.88 18.93 -6.00
N VAL A 70 -1.91 18.26 -6.62
CA VAL A 70 -1.97 16.84 -6.97
C VAL A 70 -1.96 15.95 -5.73
N LEU A 71 -1.17 16.34 -4.72
CA LEU A 71 -1.10 15.59 -3.48
C LEU A 71 -2.33 15.86 -2.58
N SER A 72 -2.89 17.07 -2.58
CA SER A 72 -4.05 17.44 -1.74
C SER A 72 -5.44 17.09 -2.31
N ASN A 73 -5.66 17.16 -3.64
CA ASN A 73 -7.01 17.07 -4.25
C ASN A 73 -7.30 15.78 -5.03
N ARG A 74 -6.89 14.61 -4.52
CA ARG A 74 -7.02 13.34 -5.26
C ARG A 74 -8.45 12.82 -5.47
N GLU A 75 -9.47 13.44 -4.89
CA GLU A 75 -10.87 13.08 -5.13
C GLU A 75 -11.34 13.40 -6.56
N LEU A 76 -10.64 14.26 -7.31
CA LEU A 76 -11.06 14.71 -8.65
C LEU A 76 -10.65 13.81 -9.83
N TYR A 77 -10.01 12.66 -9.59
CA TYR A 77 -9.52 11.78 -10.66
C TYR A 77 -10.17 10.39 -10.68
N ASP A 78 -11.38 10.33 -10.12
CA ASP A 78 -12.28 9.18 -9.93
C ASP A 78 -12.83 8.54 -11.23
N ASP A 79 -12.23 8.71 -12.40
CA ASP A 79 -12.78 8.18 -13.67
C ASP A 79 -11.75 7.47 -14.58
N SER A 80 -10.77 6.75 -14.02
CA SER A 80 -10.00 5.83 -14.89
C SER A 80 -9.41 4.64 -14.18
N TRP A 81 -9.30 3.54 -14.92
CA TRP A 81 -8.49 2.38 -14.58
C TRP A 81 -6.98 2.66 -14.69
N VAL A 82 -6.62 3.90 -15.03
CA VAL A 82 -5.29 4.52 -14.91
C VAL A 82 -5.08 5.04 -13.48
N LEU A 83 -4.80 4.12 -12.56
CA LEU A 83 -4.15 4.44 -11.28
C LEU A 83 -2.65 4.78 -11.46
N PHE A 84 -2.13 4.64 -12.69
CA PHE A 84 -0.72 4.78 -13.06
C PHE A 84 -0.21 6.23 -13.17
N GLY A 85 -1.00 7.14 -13.71
CA GLY A 85 -0.56 8.54 -13.90
C GLY A 85 -0.26 9.25 -12.58
N ASN A 86 -0.97 8.90 -11.50
CA ASN A 86 -0.86 9.57 -10.20
C ASN A 86 0.30 9.04 -9.33
N GLU A 87 0.88 7.89 -9.64
CA GLU A 87 1.89 7.24 -8.80
C GLU A 87 3.32 7.50 -9.26
N GLN A 88 3.56 7.58 -10.58
CA GLN A 88 4.83 8.09 -11.12
C GLN A 88 5.03 9.57 -10.73
N LEU A 89 3.96 10.37 -10.78
CA LEU A 89 3.98 11.75 -10.27
C LEU A 89 4.41 11.84 -8.81
N ASN A 90 4.14 10.84 -7.96
CA ASN A 90 4.60 10.84 -6.57
C ASN A 90 6.12 10.70 -6.47
N PHE A 91 6.70 9.78 -7.23
CA PHE A 91 8.15 9.60 -7.27
C PHE A 91 8.84 10.90 -7.71
N TYR A 92 8.42 11.48 -8.83
CA TYR A 92 8.99 12.74 -9.31
C TYR A 92 8.69 13.92 -8.37
N SER A 93 7.57 13.91 -7.64
CA SER A 93 7.29 14.93 -6.62
C SER A 93 8.35 14.92 -5.51
N ILE A 94 8.78 13.75 -5.03
CA ILE A 94 9.86 13.67 -4.02
C ILE A 94 11.17 14.19 -4.58
N GLU A 95 11.54 13.80 -5.81
CA GLU A 95 12.78 14.26 -6.43
C GLU A 95 12.78 15.77 -6.70
N ILE A 96 11.64 16.36 -7.05
CA ILE A 96 11.48 17.81 -7.18
C ILE A 96 11.62 18.49 -5.80
N LEU A 97 10.97 17.96 -4.76
CA LEU A 97 11.09 18.50 -3.39
C LEU A 97 12.54 18.43 -2.89
N LYS A 98 13.28 17.34 -3.19
CA LYS A 98 14.72 17.22 -2.90
C LYS A 98 15.54 18.32 -3.58
N GLU A 99 15.27 18.60 -4.85
CA GLU A 99 15.98 19.66 -5.58
C GLU A 99 15.71 21.05 -5.00
N PHE A 100 14.49 21.35 -4.57
CA PHE A 100 14.20 22.59 -3.82
C PHE A 100 15.00 22.69 -2.51
N LEU A 101 15.08 21.61 -1.75
CA LEU A 101 15.84 21.57 -0.49
C LEU A 101 17.34 21.75 -0.74
N LYS A 102 17.88 21.10 -1.76
CA LYS A 102 19.29 21.21 -2.17
C LYS A 102 19.63 22.63 -2.62
N LYS A 103 18.75 23.29 -3.37
CA LYS A 103 18.90 24.69 -3.80
C LYS A 103 18.56 25.70 -2.70
N LYS A 104 18.07 25.25 -1.55
CA LYS A 104 17.58 26.07 -0.43
C LYS A 104 16.49 27.08 -0.84
N GLN A 105 15.65 26.71 -1.81
CA GLN A 105 14.59 27.56 -2.35
C GLN A 105 13.24 27.18 -1.74
N LYS A 106 12.39 28.19 -1.47
CA LYS A 106 11.00 27.99 -1.00
C LYS A 106 10.86 27.02 0.19
N ILE A 107 11.84 27.01 1.10
CA ILE A 107 11.95 26.03 2.21
C ILE A 107 10.66 25.93 3.04
N SER A 108 10.02 27.06 3.35
CA SER A 108 8.77 27.08 4.12
C SER A 108 7.61 26.39 3.37
N GLU A 109 7.48 26.64 2.06
CA GLU A 109 6.45 26.02 1.22
C GLU A 109 6.68 24.51 1.09
N VAL A 110 7.93 24.11 0.83
CA VAL A 110 8.34 22.70 0.75
C VAL A 110 8.08 21.98 2.07
N LYS A 111 8.47 22.58 3.20
CA LYS A 111 8.19 22.05 4.55
C LYS A 111 6.69 21.81 4.72
N ASN A 112 5.86 22.80 4.40
CA ASN A 112 4.41 22.70 4.55
C ASN A 112 3.82 21.60 3.66
N ILE A 113 4.29 21.47 2.42
CA ILE A 113 3.86 20.39 1.51
C ILE A 113 4.20 19.02 2.11
N ILE A 114 5.42 18.83 2.58
CA ILE A 114 5.85 17.55 3.17
C ILE A 114 5.01 17.22 4.40
N ILE A 115 4.90 18.15 5.35
CA ILE A 115 4.14 17.97 6.60
C ILE A 115 2.66 17.69 6.32
N ASN A 116 2.02 18.48 5.47
CA ASN A 116 0.60 18.32 5.16
C ASN A 116 0.31 16.95 4.53
N ASN A 117 1.20 16.45 3.69
CA ASN A 117 1.02 15.14 3.03
C ASN A 117 1.29 13.95 3.94
N ILE A 118 2.22 14.07 4.90
CA ILE A 118 2.37 13.08 5.96
C ILE A 118 1.08 13.00 6.79
N LEU A 119 0.49 14.16 7.14
CA LEU A 119 -0.71 14.28 7.96
C LEU A 119 -2.02 13.94 7.24
N LEU A 120 -2.04 13.93 5.91
CA LEU A 120 -3.28 13.75 5.14
C LEU A 120 -3.76 12.29 5.17
N ASN A 121 -4.97 12.04 5.64
CA ASN A 121 -5.57 10.69 5.63
C ASN A 121 -6.22 10.39 4.29
N ASN A 122 -5.40 10.06 3.29
CA ASN A 122 -5.87 9.67 1.98
C ASN A 122 -5.30 8.30 1.59
N ALA A 123 -6.15 7.31 1.38
CA ALA A 123 -5.75 5.94 0.98
C ALA A 123 -5.07 5.86 -0.39
N LEU A 124 -5.14 6.92 -1.19
CA LEU A 124 -4.40 7.04 -2.45
C LEU A 124 -2.96 7.51 -2.24
N ILE A 125 -2.60 7.99 -1.04
CA ILE A 125 -1.23 8.28 -0.64
C ILE A 125 -0.74 7.06 0.15
N THR A 126 0.04 6.22 -0.53
CA THR A 126 0.49 4.93 0.00
C THR A 126 1.44 5.12 1.19
N PHE A 127 1.50 4.09 2.05
CA PHE A 127 2.27 4.12 3.28
C PHE A 127 3.77 4.34 3.03
N ASP A 128 4.34 3.64 2.05
CA ASP A 128 5.72 3.77 1.61
C ASP A 128 6.06 5.19 1.11
N PHE A 129 5.16 5.83 0.36
CA PHE A 129 5.37 7.20 -0.09
C PHE A 129 5.38 8.21 1.08
N LYS A 130 4.48 8.05 2.06
CA LYS A 130 4.52 8.89 3.27
C LYS A 130 5.81 8.68 4.06
N LEU A 131 6.33 7.45 4.10
CA LEU A 131 7.61 7.16 4.74
C LEU A 131 8.78 7.82 4.00
N GLU A 132 8.78 7.84 2.67
CA GLU A 132 9.78 8.57 1.89
C GLU A 132 9.71 10.09 2.17
N LEU A 133 8.51 10.68 2.26
CA LEU A 133 8.33 12.08 2.67
C LEU A 133 8.83 12.34 4.10
N ALA A 134 8.53 11.44 5.04
CA ALA A 134 9.01 11.52 6.42
C ALA A 134 10.53 11.42 6.51
N THR A 135 11.14 10.57 5.67
CA THR A 135 12.60 10.43 5.58
C THR A 135 13.22 11.72 5.07
N LEU A 136 12.67 12.27 3.99
CA LEU A 136 13.10 13.56 3.43
C LEU A 136 13.02 14.69 4.46
N LEU A 137 11.93 14.75 5.24
CA LEU A 137 11.77 15.73 6.32
C LEU A 137 12.88 15.60 7.37
N ILE A 138 13.14 14.38 7.84
CA ILE A 138 14.15 14.11 8.88
C ILE A 138 15.55 14.45 8.37
N GLU A 139 15.88 14.05 7.14
CA GLU A 139 17.18 14.36 6.52
C GLU A 139 17.40 15.87 6.39
N ALA A 140 16.37 16.61 5.96
CA ALA A 140 16.42 18.07 5.85
C ALA A 140 16.58 18.77 7.20
N ILE A 141 15.93 18.26 8.26
CA ILE A 141 16.07 18.77 9.63
C ILE A 141 17.48 18.49 10.17
N ASN A 142 17.96 17.26 10.04
CA ASN A 142 19.31 16.87 10.50
C ASN A 142 20.42 17.64 9.77
N SER A 143 20.16 18.03 8.51
CA SER A 143 21.08 18.86 7.72
C SER A 143 20.96 20.36 8.01
N GLY A 144 20.06 20.78 8.90
CA GLY A 144 19.81 22.19 9.22
C GLY A 144 19.16 23.00 8.09
N ILE A 145 18.55 22.33 7.10
CA ILE A 145 17.85 22.99 5.99
C ILE A 145 16.44 23.41 6.43
N ILE A 146 15.76 22.56 7.19
CA ILE A 146 14.42 22.80 7.74
C ILE A 146 14.51 22.90 9.27
N GLU A 147 13.82 23.89 9.83
CA GLU A 147 13.51 23.93 11.26
C GLU A 147 12.02 23.62 11.50
N LEU A 148 11.74 22.71 12.43
CA LEU A 148 10.39 22.48 12.91
C LEU A 148 10.01 23.53 13.94
N GLN A 149 8.82 24.10 13.78
CA GLN A 149 8.27 25.01 14.78
C GLN A 149 7.60 24.21 15.91
N ASN A 150 7.46 24.81 17.09
CA ASN A 150 6.71 24.19 18.20
C ASN A 150 5.26 23.84 17.80
N SER A 151 4.65 24.62 16.92
CA SER A 151 3.33 24.34 16.34
C SER A 151 3.31 23.03 15.55
N ASP A 152 4.36 22.72 14.79
CA ASP A 152 4.48 21.48 14.01
C ASP A 152 4.64 20.27 14.95
N ILE A 153 5.51 20.39 15.95
CA ILE A 153 5.75 19.33 16.95
C ILE A 153 4.49 19.06 17.77
N ASN A 154 3.77 20.11 18.18
CA ASN A 154 2.54 19.97 18.95
C ASN A 154 1.45 19.28 18.14
N LYS A 155 1.28 19.60 16.84
CA LYS A 155 0.37 18.88 15.95
C LYS A 155 0.69 17.39 15.88
N PHE A 156 1.97 17.03 15.81
CA PHE A 156 2.37 15.61 15.78
C PHE A 156 2.03 14.91 17.10
N LYS A 157 2.41 15.51 18.23
CA LYS A 157 2.16 14.96 19.57
C LYS A 157 0.67 14.83 19.87
N GLU A 158 -0.11 15.86 19.55
CA GLU A 158 -1.57 15.86 19.75
C GLU A 158 -2.22 14.71 18.99
N ARG A 159 -1.87 14.54 17.71
CA ARG A 159 -2.43 13.48 16.88
C ARG A 159 -2.07 12.08 17.38
N ILE A 160 -0.82 11.89 17.81
CA ILE A 160 -0.38 10.64 18.43
C ILE A 160 -1.14 10.36 19.74
N ASN A 161 -1.20 11.35 20.63
CA ASN A 161 -1.81 11.19 21.96
C ASN A 161 -3.33 10.94 21.89
N ASN A 162 -3.99 11.49 20.88
CA ASN A 162 -5.44 11.36 20.70
C ASN A 162 -5.84 10.09 19.92
N PHE A 163 -4.88 9.33 19.39
CA PHE A 163 -5.19 8.14 18.61
C PHE A 163 -5.63 6.98 19.51
N ASN A 164 -6.83 6.45 19.25
CA ASN A 164 -7.38 5.32 19.99
C ASN A 164 -7.13 4.01 19.25
N ILE A 165 -6.22 3.19 19.76
CA ILE A 165 -5.92 1.87 19.21
C ILE A 165 -7.13 0.94 19.41
N LYS A 166 -7.66 0.43 18.30
CA LYS A 166 -8.74 -0.56 18.33
C LYS A 166 -8.24 -1.91 18.83
N LYS A 167 -9.09 -2.56 19.62
CA LYS A 167 -8.83 -3.87 20.21
C LYS A 167 -9.08 -4.99 19.20
N ASP A 168 -8.38 -6.10 19.40
CA ASP A 168 -8.61 -7.33 18.65
C ASP A 168 -9.91 -8.02 19.11
N LYS A 169 -10.52 -8.81 18.22
CA LYS A 169 -11.60 -9.73 18.58
C LYS A 169 -11.14 -10.69 19.66
N LYS A 170 -11.94 -10.82 20.71
CA LYS A 170 -11.65 -11.78 21.78
C LYS A 170 -12.03 -13.19 21.33
N TRP A 171 -11.40 -14.20 21.93
CA TRP A 171 -11.62 -15.60 21.59
C TRP A 171 -13.09 -16.02 21.67
N ASP A 172 -13.79 -15.59 22.70
CA ASP A 172 -15.22 -15.84 22.91
C ASP A 172 -16.10 -15.26 21.81
N GLU A 173 -15.76 -14.08 21.28
CA GLU A 173 -16.47 -13.46 20.15
C GLU A 173 -16.30 -14.26 18.84
N LYS A 174 -15.15 -14.94 18.68
CA LYS A 174 -14.84 -15.77 17.50
C LYS A 174 -15.55 -17.13 17.54
N LEU A 175 -15.88 -17.63 18.73
CA LEU A 175 -16.52 -18.94 18.93
C LEU A 175 -18.06 -18.90 18.90
N LYS A 176 -18.68 -17.72 18.79
CA LYS A 176 -20.15 -17.58 18.78
C LYS A 176 -20.84 -18.21 17.55
N PHE A 177 -20.09 -18.70 16.58
CA PHE A 177 -20.61 -19.32 15.36
C PHE A 177 -20.58 -20.85 15.47
N PRO A 178 -21.73 -21.55 15.46
CA PRO A 178 -21.80 -23.01 15.56
C PRO A 178 -21.12 -23.66 14.35
N SER A 179 -20.08 -24.45 14.61
CA SER A 179 -19.10 -24.97 13.65
C SER A 179 -19.55 -26.21 12.84
N ASN A 180 -20.86 -26.36 12.58
CA ASN A 180 -21.38 -27.53 11.85
C ASN A 180 -21.87 -27.20 10.43
N GLU A 181 -21.89 -25.93 10.05
CA GLU A 181 -22.12 -25.50 8.68
C GLU A 181 -20.81 -24.94 8.13
N VAL A 182 -20.44 -25.40 6.94
CA VAL A 182 -19.23 -24.97 6.23
C VAL A 182 -19.18 -23.43 6.18
N ASP A 183 -18.06 -22.88 6.63
CA ASP A 183 -17.70 -21.47 6.57
C ASP A 183 -18.60 -20.47 7.32
N HIS A 184 -18.09 -20.01 8.46
CA HIS A 184 -18.64 -18.93 9.29
C HIS A 184 -19.35 -17.84 8.47
N LEU A 185 -20.66 -17.74 8.68
CA LEU A 185 -21.54 -16.69 8.19
C LEU A 185 -21.17 -15.40 8.94
N ILE A 186 -20.24 -14.62 8.38
CA ILE A 186 -20.13 -13.20 8.72
C ILE A 186 -21.46 -12.58 8.31
N ASP A 187 -22.12 -11.84 9.19
CA ASP A 187 -23.30 -11.09 8.78
C ASP A 187 -22.85 -9.99 7.80
N ILE A 188 -23.24 -10.11 6.54
CA ILE A 188 -22.86 -9.17 5.49
C ILE A 188 -24.00 -8.17 5.32
N PRO A 189 -23.75 -6.86 5.41
CA PRO A 189 -24.79 -5.88 5.15
C PRO A 189 -25.40 -6.09 3.75
N LYS A 190 -26.74 -6.17 3.69
CA LYS A 190 -27.47 -6.45 2.44
C LYS A 190 -27.49 -5.29 1.45
N ASP A 191 -27.17 -4.07 1.89
CA ASP A 191 -27.18 -2.85 1.08
C ASP A 191 -25.74 -2.41 0.76
N ILE A 192 -25.49 -2.13 -0.51
CA ILE A 192 -24.23 -1.56 -1.02
C ILE A 192 -23.84 -0.31 -0.22
N LYS A 193 -24.79 0.56 0.17
CA LYS A 193 -24.46 1.74 0.98
C LYS A 193 -23.82 1.38 2.32
N ASN A 194 -24.31 0.33 2.96
CA ASN A 194 -23.77 -0.15 4.23
C ASN A 194 -22.43 -0.86 4.04
N ILE A 195 -22.23 -1.54 2.90
CA ILE A 195 -20.92 -2.07 2.50
C ILE A 195 -19.91 -0.91 2.36
N PHE A 196 -20.22 0.11 1.57
CA PHE A 196 -19.36 1.30 1.45
C PHE A 196 -19.06 1.93 2.80
N TYR A 197 -20.05 2.01 3.69
CA TYR A 197 -19.91 2.58 5.02
C TYR A 197 -18.89 1.80 5.88
N ILE A 198 -18.98 0.47 5.96
CA ILE A 198 -18.03 -0.32 6.78
C ILE A 198 -16.61 -0.29 6.21
N PHE A 199 -16.46 -0.31 4.89
CA PHE A 199 -15.13 -0.22 4.25
C PHE A 199 -14.50 1.15 4.43
N ASN A 200 -15.26 2.23 4.27
CA ASN A 200 -14.76 3.59 4.49
C ASN A 200 -14.37 3.85 5.95
N GLN A 201 -15.10 3.28 6.92
CA GLN A 201 -14.69 3.31 8.32
C GLN A 201 -13.33 2.63 8.54
N ALA A 202 -13.16 1.42 8.00
CA ALA A 202 -11.90 0.68 8.12
C ALA A 202 -10.74 1.42 7.46
N ILE A 203 -10.96 1.98 6.26
CA ILE A 203 -10.00 2.81 5.54
C ILE A 203 -9.58 4.00 6.40
N ALA A 204 -10.54 4.77 6.91
CA ALA A 204 -10.27 5.98 7.70
C ALA A 204 -9.45 5.64 8.96
N TYR A 205 -9.84 4.58 9.68
CA TYR A 205 -9.13 4.13 10.86
C TYR A 205 -7.68 3.72 10.55
N LYS A 206 -7.46 2.88 9.51
CA LYS A 206 -6.11 2.38 9.17
C LYS A 206 -5.21 3.44 8.54
N MET A 207 -5.79 4.44 7.86
CA MET A 207 -5.05 5.62 7.42
C MET A 207 -4.56 6.46 8.61
N GLU A 208 -5.43 6.68 9.61
CA GLU A 208 -5.01 7.38 10.83
C GLU A 208 -3.93 6.60 11.58
N GLU A 209 -4.11 5.29 11.76
CA GLU A 209 -3.12 4.42 12.40
C GLU A 209 -1.76 4.49 11.71
N SER A 210 -1.76 4.46 10.38
CA SER A 210 -0.54 4.57 9.56
C SER A 210 0.11 5.95 9.69
N THR A 211 -0.68 7.01 9.70
CA THR A 211 -0.19 8.38 9.93
C THR A 211 0.46 8.49 11.31
N VAL A 212 -0.21 8.02 12.36
CA VAL A 212 0.29 8.05 13.75
C VAL A 212 1.58 7.24 13.89
N LEU A 213 1.66 6.06 13.28
CA LEU A 213 2.88 5.25 13.25
C LEU A 213 4.07 6.03 12.63
N ILE A 214 3.83 6.73 11.51
CA ILE A 214 4.86 7.55 10.85
C ILE A 214 5.27 8.72 11.73
N LEU A 215 4.31 9.43 12.34
CA LEU A 215 4.59 10.56 13.23
C LEU A 215 5.42 10.13 14.45
N SER A 216 5.11 8.97 15.05
CA SER A 216 5.91 8.42 16.15
C SER A 216 7.34 8.13 15.71
N LYS A 217 7.54 7.56 14.52
CA LYS A 217 8.89 7.34 13.96
C LYS A 217 9.64 8.65 13.76
N ILE A 218 8.98 9.69 13.23
CA ILE A 218 9.58 11.02 13.06
C ILE A 218 10.02 11.59 14.42
N ILE A 219 9.13 11.62 15.40
CA ILE A 219 9.42 12.15 16.74
C ILE A 219 10.59 11.40 17.40
N ASN A 220 10.57 10.06 17.32
CA ASN A 220 11.61 9.23 17.92
C ASN A 220 12.97 9.43 17.23
N LYS A 221 13.00 9.51 15.89
CA LYS A 221 14.24 9.72 15.13
C LYS A 221 14.85 11.10 15.34
N LEU A 222 14.01 12.12 15.50
CA LEU A 222 14.44 13.47 15.83
C LEU A 222 14.77 13.65 17.32
N GLN A 223 14.59 12.61 18.16
CA GLN A 223 14.85 12.64 19.60
C GLN A 223 14.06 13.74 20.35
N ILE A 224 12.88 14.12 19.84
CA ILE A 224 12.00 15.16 20.43
C ILE A 224 10.86 14.58 21.29
N GLY A 225 10.89 13.26 21.51
CA GLY A 225 9.95 12.48 22.31
C GLY A 225 10.25 10.98 22.18
N ASN A 226 9.48 10.14 22.89
CA ASN A 226 9.58 8.69 22.79
C ASN A 226 8.18 8.06 22.81
N TYR A 227 7.77 7.51 21.67
CA TYR A 227 6.48 6.85 21.47
C TYR A 227 6.71 5.42 20.96
N ASP A 228 6.33 4.43 21.76
CA ASP A 228 6.33 3.01 21.39
C ASP A 228 4.88 2.51 21.35
N LEU A 229 4.18 2.81 20.25
CA LEU A 229 2.73 2.58 20.14
C LEU A 229 2.37 1.14 19.74
N PHE A 230 3.26 0.45 19.01
CA PHE A 230 2.94 -0.83 18.40
C PHE A 230 4.04 -1.84 18.72
N LYS A 231 3.94 -2.49 19.89
CA LYS A 231 4.70 -3.70 20.18
C LYS A 231 4.12 -4.83 19.34
N VAL A 232 4.91 -5.30 18.38
CA VAL A 232 4.59 -6.49 17.59
C VAL A 232 5.44 -7.65 18.10
N GLY A 233 4.87 -8.85 18.15
CA GLY A 233 5.58 -10.06 18.57
C GLY A 233 6.83 -10.33 17.72
N ILE A 234 7.70 -11.22 18.20
CA ILE A 234 8.97 -11.54 17.55
C ILE A 234 8.70 -12.37 16.27
N TYR A 235 8.97 -11.81 15.08
CA TYR A 235 9.08 -12.58 13.83
C TYR A 235 10.55 -12.63 13.38
N SER A 236 10.83 -13.48 12.38
CA SER A 236 12.19 -13.80 11.94
C SER A 236 12.94 -12.60 11.34
N ALA A 237 14.25 -12.51 11.62
CA ALA A 237 15.14 -11.45 11.14
C ALA A 237 15.32 -11.39 9.60
N LYS A 238 14.86 -12.41 8.87
CA LYS A 238 15.04 -12.49 7.40
C LYS A 238 13.99 -11.67 6.63
N GLY A 239 12.73 -11.67 7.07
CA GLY A 239 11.68 -10.83 6.47
C GLY A 239 12.00 -9.34 6.57
N GLU A 240 12.59 -8.92 7.69
CA GLU A 240 13.12 -7.56 7.89
C GLU A 240 14.09 -7.15 6.80
N ARG A 241 15.12 -7.97 6.60
CA ARG A 241 16.16 -7.71 5.62
C ARG A 241 15.57 -7.56 4.21
N ILE A 242 14.62 -8.43 3.84
CA ILE A 242 14.03 -8.41 2.48
C ILE A 242 13.21 -7.14 2.27
N ILE A 243 12.34 -6.77 3.21
CA ILE A 243 11.51 -5.55 3.12
C ILE A 243 12.39 -4.30 3.13
N GLN A 244 13.41 -4.24 3.99
CA GLN A 244 14.34 -3.11 4.07
C GLN A 244 15.12 -2.93 2.77
N ILE A 245 15.61 -4.01 2.16
CA ILE A 245 16.32 -3.95 0.88
C ILE A 245 15.39 -3.47 -0.24
N ASP A 246 14.15 -3.96 -0.29
CA ASP A 246 13.22 -3.64 -1.37
C ASP A 246 12.78 -2.16 -1.37
N LEU A 247 12.49 -1.62 -0.19
CA LEU A 247 12.06 -0.23 -0.04
C LEU A 247 13.22 0.75 0.11
N ASN A 248 14.39 0.28 0.55
CA ASN A 248 15.60 1.07 0.77
C ASN A 248 15.35 2.34 1.61
N ASN A 249 14.73 2.17 2.78
CA ASN A 249 14.33 3.29 3.64
C ASN A 249 14.64 2.99 5.12
N SER A 250 15.28 3.94 5.79
CA SER A 250 15.79 3.79 7.16
C SER A 250 14.73 3.89 8.26
N LEU A 251 13.51 4.32 7.92
CA LEU A 251 12.36 4.37 8.81
C LEU A 251 11.53 3.08 8.78
N ILE A 252 11.83 2.15 7.87
CA ILE A 252 11.00 0.98 7.65
C ILE A 252 11.45 -0.19 8.49
N ASN A 253 10.48 -0.75 9.21
CA ASN A 253 10.60 -2.01 9.91
C ASN A 253 9.59 -2.99 9.31
N TRP A 254 9.95 -4.27 9.22
CA TRP A 254 8.97 -5.30 8.80
C TRP A 254 7.72 -5.32 9.68
N SER A 255 7.85 -4.97 10.96
CA SER A 255 6.73 -4.90 11.91
C SER A 255 5.65 -3.92 11.47
N ASP A 256 6.01 -2.93 10.64
CA ASP A 256 5.07 -1.97 10.07
C ASP A 256 4.08 -2.65 9.10
N TYR A 257 4.48 -3.79 8.53
CA TYR A 257 3.70 -4.60 7.58
C TYR A 257 3.03 -5.81 8.23
N VAL A 258 3.06 -5.90 9.57
CA VAL A 258 2.29 -6.93 10.27
C VAL A 258 0.84 -6.53 10.33
N VAL A 259 -0.02 -7.39 9.78
CA VAL A 259 -1.46 -7.21 9.83
C VAL A 259 -2.02 -7.98 11.02
N LYS A 260 -2.63 -7.26 11.95
CA LYS A 260 -3.43 -7.84 13.04
C LYS A 260 -4.82 -8.16 12.50
N TRP A 261 -4.96 -9.32 11.87
CA TRP A 261 -6.18 -9.74 11.19
C TRP A 261 -7.45 -9.63 12.03
N ASP A 262 -7.35 -9.89 13.34
CA ASP A 262 -8.46 -9.82 14.29
C ASP A 262 -8.79 -8.40 14.79
N GLN A 263 -8.02 -7.38 14.40
CA GLN A 263 -8.24 -6.00 14.83
C GLN A 263 -9.61 -5.50 14.35
N LYS A 264 -10.46 -5.03 15.27
CA LYS A 264 -11.79 -4.48 14.96
C LYS A 264 -11.64 -3.09 14.32
N VAL A 265 -11.95 -2.97 13.04
CA VAL A 265 -11.71 -1.73 12.27
C VAL A 265 -12.97 -1.04 11.79
N ALA A 266 -14.11 -1.73 11.80
CA ALA A 266 -15.40 -1.16 11.43
C ALA A 266 -16.56 -1.74 12.27
N SER A 267 -17.67 -1.04 12.31
CA SER A 267 -18.89 -1.48 12.99
C SER A 267 -20.14 -1.08 12.22
N PHE A 268 -21.15 -1.94 12.24
CA PHE A 268 -22.48 -1.66 11.69
C PHE A 268 -23.55 -2.42 12.47
N GLY A 269 -24.54 -1.72 13.01
CA GLY A 269 -25.48 -2.30 13.97
C GLY A 269 -24.75 -2.78 15.23
N GLU A 270 -25.02 -4.03 15.64
CA GLU A 270 -24.33 -4.69 16.76
C GLU A 270 -23.02 -5.37 16.33
N GLU A 271 -22.77 -5.47 15.03
CA GLU A 271 -21.64 -6.18 14.47
C GLU A 271 -20.37 -5.33 14.44
N ASN A 272 -19.25 -5.97 14.78
CA ASN A 272 -17.92 -5.40 14.71
C ASN A 272 -17.07 -6.25 13.77
N TYR A 273 -16.57 -5.63 12.71
CA TYR A 273 -15.82 -6.29 11.65
C TYR A 273 -14.32 -6.14 11.88
N SER A 274 -13.64 -7.27 11.87
CA SER A 274 -12.18 -7.37 11.86
C SER A 274 -11.61 -7.20 10.44
N ILE A 275 -10.29 -7.02 10.33
CA ILE A 275 -9.62 -6.97 9.02
C ILE A 275 -9.86 -8.26 8.23
N ALA A 276 -9.74 -9.43 8.87
CA ALA A 276 -9.99 -10.72 8.23
C ALA A 276 -11.41 -10.82 7.66
N GLU A 277 -12.40 -10.37 8.44
CA GLU A 277 -13.81 -10.41 8.02
C GLU A 277 -14.10 -9.48 6.85
N LEU A 278 -13.54 -8.27 6.84
CA LEU A 278 -13.67 -7.36 5.71
C LEU A 278 -12.97 -7.90 4.45
N CYS A 279 -11.81 -8.54 4.60
CA CYS A 279 -11.16 -9.26 3.50
C CYS A 279 -12.06 -10.38 2.96
N LYS A 280 -12.72 -11.16 3.85
CA LYS A 280 -13.67 -12.20 3.47
C LYS A 280 -14.92 -11.65 2.78
N ILE A 281 -15.45 -10.51 3.22
CA ILE A 281 -16.56 -9.83 2.52
C ILE A 281 -16.12 -9.39 1.11
N CYS A 282 -14.92 -8.81 0.95
CA CYS A 282 -14.36 -8.48 -0.35
C CYS A 282 -14.23 -9.69 -1.30
N LEU A 283 -14.03 -10.88 -0.75
CA LEU A 283 -13.92 -12.14 -1.49
C LEU A 283 -15.27 -12.69 -1.92
N GLN A 284 -16.21 -12.76 -0.97
CA GLN A 284 -17.47 -13.48 -1.12
C GLN A 284 -18.51 -12.69 -1.91
N LEU A 285 -18.48 -11.36 -1.85
CA LEU A 285 -19.45 -10.51 -2.53
C LEU A 285 -19.14 -10.39 -4.02
N ASN A 286 -20.13 -10.71 -4.85
CA ASN A 286 -20.04 -10.64 -6.30
C ASN A 286 -19.74 -9.22 -6.78
N GLU A 287 -20.19 -8.19 -6.07
CA GLU A 287 -19.98 -6.78 -6.37
C GLU A 287 -18.49 -6.42 -6.48
N PHE A 288 -17.64 -7.01 -5.63
CA PHE A 288 -16.18 -6.82 -5.69
C PHE A 288 -15.49 -7.65 -6.79
N ASN A 289 -16.22 -8.61 -7.37
CA ASN A 289 -15.75 -9.50 -8.43
C ASN A 289 -16.23 -9.09 -9.83
N LEU A 290 -17.04 -8.03 -9.92
CA LEU A 290 -17.50 -7.42 -11.16
C LEU A 290 -16.63 -6.22 -11.53
N PRO A 291 -16.54 -5.86 -12.82
CA PRO A 291 -15.82 -4.68 -13.29
C PRO A 291 -16.58 -3.37 -12.97
N ASP A 292 -17.08 -3.22 -11.75
CA ASP A 292 -17.71 -2.01 -11.26
C ASP A 292 -16.66 -1.02 -10.76
N PHE A 293 -16.63 0.17 -11.35
CA PHE A 293 -15.60 1.16 -11.04
C PHE A 293 -15.58 1.55 -9.56
N SER A 294 -16.77 1.79 -8.98
CA SER A 294 -16.90 2.27 -7.60
C SER A 294 -16.44 1.22 -6.58
N MET A 295 -16.78 -0.05 -6.81
CA MET A 295 -16.37 -1.17 -5.97
C MET A 295 -14.89 -1.50 -6.11
N GLN A 296 -14.35 -1.48 -7.34
CA GLN A 296 -12.91 -1.69 -7.55
C GLN A 296 -12.09 -0.56 -6.91
N PHE A 297 -12.59 0.68 -6.97
CA PHE A 297 -11.94 1.82 -6.32
C PHE A 297 -11.98 1.71 -4.80
N LEU A 298 -13.13 1.32 -4.21
CA LEU A 298 -13.26 1.06 -2.78
C LEU A 298 -12.30 -0.05 -2.33
N LYS A 299 -12.24 -1.16 -3.07
CA LYS A 299 -11.32 -2.28 -2.83
C LYS A 299 -9.86 -1.85 -2.86
N SER A 300 -9.47 -1.08 -3.88
CA SER A 300 -8.12 -0.53 -3.99
C SER A 300 -7.77 0.37 -2.80
N LYS A 301 -8.67 1.30 -2.42
CA LYS A 301 -8.47 2.15 -1.23
C LYS A 301 -8.34 1.31 0.04
N PHE A 302 -9.20 0.29 0.19
CA PHE A 302 -9.15 -0.63 1.32
C PHE A 302 -7.82 -1.36 1.41
N TYR A 303 -7.33 -1.98 0.34
CA TYR A 303 -6.04 -2.68 0.39
C TYR A 303 -4.86 -1.74 0.60
N LYS A 304 -4.84 -0.56 -0.01
CA LYS A 304 -3.78 0.43 0.21
C LYS A 304 -3.75 0.93 1.66
N ALA A 305 -4.92 1.18 2.27
CA ALA A 305 -5.00 1.66 3.64
C ALA A 305 -4.75 0.55 4.68
N VAL A 306 -5.41 -0.59 4.52
CA VAL A 306 -5.46 -1.66 5.52
C VAL A 306 -4.28 -2.62 5.41
N LEU A 307 -3.91 -2.99 4.17
CA LEU A 307 -2.82 -3.93 3.89
C LEU A 307 -1.51 -3.23 3.48
N LYS A 308 -1.51 -1.89 3.40
CA LYS A 308 -0.32 -1.07 3.09
C LYS A 308 0.39 -1.49 1.80
N ILE A 309 -0.38 -1.89 0.79
CA ILE A 309 0.15 -2.17 -0.54
C ILE A 309 0.91 -0.93 -1.06
N SER A 310 2.13 -1.15 -1.55
CA SER A 310 3.03 -0.08 -2.01
C SER A 310 2.52 0.60 -3.29
N ARG A 311 3.16 1.69 -3.69
CA ARG A 311 2.86 2.37 -4.96
C ARG A 311 3.15 1.48 -6.18
N GLY A 312 2.48 1.72 -7.29
CA GLY A 312 2.68 1.06 -8.59
C GLY A 312 2.03 -0.32 -8.71
N VAL A 313 1.35 -0.79 -7.65
CA VAL A 313 0.80 -2.15 -7.65
C VAL A 313 -0.45 -2.25 -8.52
N ILE A 314 -0.42 -3.19 -9.46
CA ILE A 314 -1.57 -3.57 -10.29
C ILE A 314 -2.26 -4.76 -9.67
N LEU A 315 -3.55 -4.60 -9.43
CA LEU A 315 -4.44 -5.68 -9.08
C LEU A 315 -5.33 -5.97 -10.28
N GLY A 316 -5.11 -7.09 -10.94
CA GLY A 316 -6.02 -7.62 -11.96
C GLY A 316 -7.42 -7.84 -11.39
N LEU A 317 -8.43 -7.90 -12.27
CA LEU A 317 -9.81 -8.16 -11.86
C LEU A 317 -9.87 -9.45 -11.00
N ASN A 318 -10.59 -9.42 -9.89
CA ASN A 318 -10.70 -10.54 -8.92
C ASN A 318 -9.37 -10.95 -8.27
N SER A 319 -8.29 -10.21 -8.48
CA SER A 319 -7.02 -10.42 -7.78
C SER A 319 -7.02 -9.76 -6.39
N GLY A 320 -6.03 -10.11 -5.57
CA GLY A 320 -5.88 -9.57 -4.22
C GLY A 320 -6.90 -10.16 -3.24
N ALA A 321 -7.46 -11.30 -3.62
CA ALA A 321 -8.30 -12.14 -2.80
C ALA A 321 -7.47 -12.77 -1.67
N PHE A 322 -7.23 -11.98 -0.62
CA PHE A 322 -6.41 -12.37 0.52
C PHE A 322 -7.26 -13.09 1.56
N ILE A 323 -7.06 -14.40 1.68
CA ILE A 323 -7.81 -15.25 2.61
C ILE A 323 -6.99 -15.36 3.90
N ALA A 324 -7.51 -14.83 5.02
CA ALA A 324 -7.06 -15.22 6.34
C ALA A 324 -8.00 -16.33 6.82
N GLU A 325 -7.66 -17.59 6.55
CA GLU A 325 -8.56 -18.71 6.82
C GLU A 325 -8.54 -19.06 8.32
N HIS A 326 -9.73 -19.19 8.91
CA HIS A 326 -10.04 -19.72 10.25
C HIS A 326 -10.07 -18.76 11.44
N THR A 327 -10.90 -19.19 12.42
CA THR A 327 -11.30 -18.65 13.74
C THR A 327 -10.27 -17.92 14.60
N THR A 328 -8.99 -17.90 14.20
CA THR A 328 -7.85 -17.36 14.96
C THR A 328 -6.75 -16.94 14.00
N SER A 329 -6.86 -15.75 13.42
CA SER A 329 -5.82 -15.25 12.53
C SER A 329 -4.71 -14.63 13.37
N ASN A 330 -3.69 -15.45 13.71
CA ASN A 330 -2.44 -14.92 14.26
C ASN A 330 -1.95 -13.77 13.36
N PRO A 331 -1.43 -12.66 13.91
CA PRO A 331 -0.84 -11.63 13.07
C PRO A 331 0.13 -12.25 12.06
N SER A 332 0.23 -11.67 10.87
CA SER A 332 1.20 -12.15 9.88
C SER A 332 1.73 -10.97 9.08
N ILE A 333 2.93 -11.16 8.52
CA ILE A 333 3.55 -10.17 7.65
C ILE A 333 2.77 -10.16 6.34
N PHE A 334 2.40 -8.97 5.88
CA PHE A 334 1.80 -8.76 4.57
C PHE A 334 2.53 -7.62 3.87
N PHE A 335 3.36 -7.95 2.90
CA PHE A 335 4.12 -6.97 2.13
C PHE A 335 3.94 -7.20 0.63
N ILE A 336 3.49 -6.16 -0.06
CA ILE A 336 3.53 -6.07 -1.52
C ILE A 336 4.28 -4.80 -1.86
N GLY A 337 5.47 -4.99 -2.42
CA GLY A 337 6.42 -3.97 -2.84
C GLY A 337 5.98 -3.22 -4.09
N ARG A 338 6.82 -2.28 -4.51
CA ARG A 338 6.49 -1.32 -5.57
C ARG A 338 6.37 -1.98 -6.94
N ASP A 339 5.47 -1.49 -7.79
CA ASP A 339 5.36 -1.92 -9.20
C ASP A 339 5.11 -3.43 -9.36
N VAL A 340 4.46 -4.06 -8.38
CA VAL A 340 4.04 -5.47 -8.45
C VAL A 340 2.77 -5.60 -9.29
N ILE A 341 2.72 -6.61 -10.13
CA ILE A 341 1.54 -6.92 -10.94
C ILE A 341 0.97 -8.26 -10.49
N LEU A 342 -0.25 -8.24 -9.94
CA LEU A 342 -1.04 -9.43 -9.68
C LEU A 342 -2.05 -9.60 -10.81
N GLY A 343 -1.97 -10.71 -11.55
CA GLY A 343 -2.84 -11.00 -12.67
C GLY A 343 -4.27 -11.33 -12.23
N LYS A 344 -5.17 -11.40 -13.21
CA LYS A 344 -6.61 -11.65 -12.99
C LYS A 344 -6.83 -12.92 -12.13
N SER A 345 -7.71 -12.82 -11.14
CA SER A 345 -8.09 -13.93 -10.25
C SER A 345 -6.94 -14.51 -9.41
N PHE A 346 -5.83 -13.78 -9.25
CA PHE A 346 -4.78 -14.18 -8.31
C PHE A 346 -5.30 -14.11 -6.87
N MET A 347 -5.33 -15.26 -6.20
CA MET A 347 -5.74 -15.40 -4.80
C MET A 347 -4.55 -15.86 -3.99
N LEU A 348 -4.47 -15.49 -2.71
CA LEU A 348 -3.39 -15.94 -1.87
C LEU A 348 -3.84 -16.04 -0.41
N GLU A 349 -3.58 -17.17 0.24
CA GLU A 349 -3.86 -17.34 1.66
C GLU A 349 -2.78 -16.63 2.49
N THR A 350 -3.18 -15.74 3.39
CA THR A 350 -2.29 -14.88 4.17
C THR A 350 -1.85 -15.48 5.49
N ASN A 351 -2.32 -16.68 5.81
CA ASN A 351 -1.85 -17.42 6.98
C ASN A 351 -0.35 -17.71 6.81
N GLY A 352 0.44 -17.41 7.85
CA GLY A 352 1.91 -17.57 7.80
C GLY A 352 2.69 -16.38 7.25
N GLY A 353 2.14 -15.60 6.31
CA GLY A 353 2.69 -14.32 5.85
C GLY A 353 3.14 -14.29 4.39
N ILE A 354 3.25 -13.08 3.84
CA ILE A 354 3.44 -12.82 2.41
C ILE A 354 4.42 -11.67 2.24
N ILE A 355 5.42 -11.86 1.39
CA ILE A 355 6.39 -10.85 0.99
C ILE A 355 6.57 -10.93 -0.52
N ILE A 356 5.99 -9.99 -1.26
CA ILE A 356 6.18 -9.88 -2.70
C ILE A 356 6.98 -8.61 -2.97
N CYS A 357 8.26 -8.75 -3.30
CA CYS A 357 9.14 -7.60 -3.56
C CYS A 357 8.83 -6.90 -4.88
N SER A 358 9.40 -5.71 -5.03
CA SER A 358 9.13 -4.80 -6.14
C SER A 358 9.38 -5.40 -7.52
N ASN A 359 8.71 -4.84 -8.53
CA ASN A 359 8.83 -5.20 -9.96
C ASN A 359 8.46 -6.65 -10.29
N SER A 360 7.80 -7.35 -9.35
CA SER A 360 7.38 -8.73 -9.56
C SER A 360 6.09 -8.81 -10.38
N PHE A 361 5.93 -9.87 -11.17
CA PHE A 361 4.70 -10.17 -11.88
C PHE A 361 4.26 -11.58 -11.52
N LEU A 362 3.03 -11.68 -11.02
CA LEU A 362 2.37 -12.94 -10.72
C LEU A 362 1.19 -13.07 -11.66
N GLY A 363 1.27 -14.02 -12.60
CA GLY A 363 0.25 -14.27 -13.60
C GLY A 363 -1.11 -14.59 -12.97
N GLY A 364 -2.17 -14.27 -13.70
CA GLY A 364 -3.53 -14.61 -13.31
C GLY A 364 -3.84 -16.10 -13.43
N GLY A 365 -4.93 -16.53 -12.79
CA GLY A 365 -5.26 -17.94 -12.59
C GLY A 365 -5.39 -18.24 -11.09
N PHE A 366 -6.17 -19.27 -10.74
CA PHE A 366 -6.26 -19.70 -9.35
C PHE A 366 -4.91 -20.29 -8.94
N ILE A 367 -4.15 -19.55 -8.15
CA ILE A 367 -2.94 -20.02 -7.47
C ILE A 367 -3.30 -20.15 -5.99
N PRO A 368 -3.87 -21.28 -5.54
CA PRO A 368 -4.10 -21.51 -4.12
C PRO A 368 -2.75 -21.78 -3.44
N ILE A 369 -2.05 -20.72 -3.05
CA ILE A 369 -0.94 -20.87 -2.10
C ILE A 369 -1.59 -21.01 -0.72
N LEU A 370 -1.75 -22.25 -0.28
CA LEU A 370 -2.34 -22.61 1.00
C LEU A 370 -1.23 -22.80 2.06
N ILE A 371 -0.82 -21.73 2.72
CA ILE A 371 0.26 -21.80 3.70
C ILE A 371 -0.29 -22.19 5.08
N HIS A 372 -0.91 -23.37 5.17
CA HIS A 372 -1.26 -23.98 6.44
C HIS A 372 -0.32 -25.16 6.73
N THR A 373 0.27 -25.16 7.93
CA THR A 373 0.96 -26.32 8.47
C THR A 373 0.04 -27.01 9.46
N HIS A 374 -0.71 -28.01 9.00
CA HIS A 374 -1.38 -28.96 9.90
C HIS A 374 -0.67 -30.30 9.81
N LYS A 375 -0.13 -30.76 10.94
CA LYS A 375 0.43 -32.11 11.03
C LYS A 375 -0.72 -33.10 11.02
N HIS A 376 -0.81 -33.97 10.00
CA HIS A 376 -1.75 -35.10 9.98
C HIS A 376 -1.28 -36.15 10.99
N ILE A 377 -1.62 -35.98 12.28
CA ILE A 377 -1.28 -36.93 13.34
C ILE A 377 -2.47 -37.84 13.64
N ASN A 378 -2.24 -39.15 13.62
CA ASN A 378 -3.22 -40.22 13.83
C ASN A 378 -3.53 -40.51 15.32
N SER A 379 -3.60 -39.49 16.19
CA SER A 379 -3.88 -39.74 17.62
C SER A 379 -4.73 -38.67 18.30
N THR A 380 -5.36 -39.05 19.41
CA THR A 380 -6.32 -38.26 20.21
C THR A 380 -5.74 -36.99 20.87
N GLN A 381 -4.42 -36.78 20.84
CA GLN A 381 -3.78 -35.50 21.21
C GLN A 381 -3.82 -34.43 20.10
N ALA A 382 -4.33 -34.78 18.91
CA ALA A 382 -4.31 -33.93 17.73
C ALA A 382 -5.09 -32.61 17.85
N SER A 383 -6.10 -32.49 18.70
CA SER A 383 -6.92 -31.25 18.78
C SER A 383 -6.17 -30.06 19.39
N LEU A 384 -5.22 -30.31 20.30
CA LEU A 384 -4.39 -29.29 20.95
C LEU A 384 -3.16 -28.90 20.12
N GLU A 385 -2.58 -29.85 19.36
CA GLU A 385 -1.43 -29.58 18.50
C GLU A 385 -1.80 -29.11 17.08
N ARG A 386 -2.95 -29.51 16.51
CA ARG A 386 -3.42 -29.06 15.17
C ARG A 386 -3.49 -27.54 15.02
N LYS A 387 -3.58 -26.80 16.13
CA LYS A 387 -3.69 -25.33 16.14
C LYS A 387 -2.36 -24.59 16.25
N ARG A 388 -1.22 -25.28 16.37
CA ARG A 388 0.11 -24.64 16.31
C ARG A 388 0.60 -24.59 14.86
N ILE A 389 -0.01 -23.70 14.08
CA ILE A 389 0.46 -23.35 12.73
C ILE A 389 1.87 -22.77 12.89
N LYS A 390 2.89 -23.42 12.31
CA LYS A 390 4.20 -22.80 12.12
C LYS A 390 4.01 -21.66 11.13
N LEU A 391 4.39 -20.46 11.54
CA LEU A 391 4.36 -19.27 10.69
C LEU A 391 5.36 -19.50 9.56
N ALA A 392 4.86 -19.68 8.35
CA ALA A 392 5.67 -19.78 7.15
C ALA A 392 5.33 -18.66 6.18
N ALA A 393 6.33 -17.99 5.61
CA ALA A 393 6.10 -16.86 4.72
C ALA A 393 6.32 -17.26 3.25
N PHE A 394 5.39 -16.87 2.36
CA PHE A 394 5.62 -16.92 0.93
C PHE A 394 6.40 -15.68 0.50
N VAL A 395 7.56 -15.90 -0.12
CA VAL A 395 8.47 -14.83 -0.54
C VAL A 395 8.71 -14.88 -2.04
N CYS A 396 8.39 -13.77 -2.72
CA CYS A 396 8.83 -13.47 -4.08
C CYS A 396 9.92 -12.40 -4.03
N GLU A 397 11.11 -12.73 -4.52
CA GLU A 397 12.20 -11.77 -4.64
C GLU A 397 11.92 -10.71 -5.71
N LYS A 398 12.70 -9.62 -5.67
CA LYS A 398 12.56 -8.49 -6.58
C LYS A 398 12.62 -8.94 -8.05
N GLY A 399 11.63 -8.56 -8.83
CA GLY A 399 11.57 -8.87 -10.26
C GLY A 399 11.12 -10.29 -10.60
N ALA A 400 10.62 -11.07 -9.63
CA ALA A 400 10.14 -12.43 -9.88
C ALA A 400 9.01 -12.44 -10.92
N ARG A 401 9.01 -13.44 -11.82
CA ARG A 401 8.02 -13.57 -12.90
C ARG A 401 7.37 -14.95 -12.85
N PHE A 402 6.07 -14.99 -12.59
CA PHE A 402 5.26 -16.20 -12.61
C PHE A 402 4.26 -16.13 -13.76
N PRO A 403 4.33 -17.02 -14.75
CA PRO A 403 3.34 -17.04 -15.83
C PRO A 403 1.97 -17.56 -15.34
N MET A 404 0.91 -17.26 -16.08
CA MET A 404 -0.47 -17.71 -15.79
C MET A 404 -0.64 -19.23 -15.72
N GLN A 405 0.25 -19.98 -16.37
CA GLN A 405 0.21 -21.45 -16.39
C GLN A 405 0.70 -22.08 -15.08
N THR A 406 1.14 -21.26 -14.12
CA THR A 406 1.72 -21.73 -12.87
C THR A 406 0.65 -21.83 -11.79
N SER A 407 -0.01 -22.97 -11.70
CA SER A 407 -0.82 -23.33 -10.53
C SER A 407 0.08 -24.04 -9.53
N PHE A 408 0.29 -23.41 -8.38
CA PHE A 408 0.92 -24.07 -7.24
C PHE A 408 -0.15 -24.30 -6.18
N LEU A 409 -0.41 -25.56 -5.85
CA LEU A 409 -1.00 -25.93 -4.58
C LEU A 409 0.17 -26.14 -3.63
N PHE A 410 0.55 -25.10 -2.89
CA PHE A 410 1.44 -25.28 -1.76
C PHE A 410 0.53 -25.65 -0.62
N GLU A 411 0.51 -26.92 -0.22
CA GLU A 411 0.16 -27.32 1.12
C GLU A 411 1.49 -27.74 1.72
N THR A 412 1.94 -27.11 2.82
CA THR A 412 3.18 -27.53 3.48
C THR A 412 2.93 -28.83 4.25
N VAL A 413 2.56 -29.87 3.51
CA VAL A 413 2.73 -31.26 3.92
C VAL A 413 4.22 -31.53 3.79
N ASP A 414 4.79 -32.07 4.86
CA ASP A 414 6.19 -32.47 4.98
C ASP A 414 6.80 -32.92 3.62
N TYR A 415 7.97 -32.38 3.25
CA TYR A 415 8.85 -32.83 2.14
C TYR A 415 8.68 -32.24 0.72
N ILE A 416 8.56 -30.93 0.53
CA ILE A 416 9.02 -30.34 -0.74
C ILE A 416 10.54 -30.07 -0.64
N ASN A 417 11.30 -30.72 -1.52
CA ASN A 417 12.76 -30.59 -1.59
C ASN A 417 13.16 -29.15 -1.92
N LYS A 418 13.56 -28.38 -0.90
CA LYS A 418 13.94 -26.96 -0.94
C LYS A 418 14.84 -26.59 -2.13
N LYS A 419 15.75 -27.49 -2.53
CA LYS A 419 16.66 -27.30 -3.67
C LYS A 419 15.97 -27.20 -5.04
N PHE A 420 14.77 -27.74 -5.21
CA PHE A 420 14.04 -27.70 -6.47
C PHE A 420 13.34 -26.35 -6.70
N MET A 421 12.82 -25.73 -5.64
CA MET A 421 12.07 -24.47 -5.72
C MET A 421 12.98 -23.25 -5.92
N ASP A 422 14.09 -23.17 -5.17
CA ASP A 422 15.07 -22.08 -5.28
C ASP A 422 15.65 -21.97 -6.71
N LYS A 423 15.67 -23.08 -7.46
CA LYS A 423 16.39 -23.20 -8.74
C LYS A 423 15.55 -22.86 -9.97
N ILE A 424 14.21 -22.88 -9.88
CA ILE A 424 13.33 -22.75 -11.06
C ILE A 424 12.57 -21.42 -11.08
N TYR A 425 12.15 -20.89 -9.93
CA TYR A 425 11.22 -19.76 -9.91
C TYR A 425 11.58 -18.60 -8.97
N GLY A 426 12.72 -18.67 -8.25
CA GLY A 426 13.07 -17.65 -7.24
C GLY A 426 12.07 -17.56 -6.08
N ILE A 427 11.37 -18.66 -5.78
CA ILE A 427 10.48 -18.77 -4.61
C ILE A 427 11.27 -19.39 -3.46
N SER A 428 11.21 -18.77 -2.29
CA SER A 428 11.54 -19.43 -1.02
C SER A 428 10.31 -19.53 -0.13
N ILE A 429 10.08 -20.72 0.44
CA ILE A 429 9.17 -20.93 1.56
C ILE A 429 10.04 -20.94 2.82
N GLU A 430 9.74 -20.03 3.75
CA GLU A 430 10.49 -19.87 5.01
C GLU A 430 9.75 -20.41 6.21
#